data_AF-A0A382W0Y4-F1
#
_entry.id   AF-A0A382W0Y4-F1
#
_cell.length_a   1.000
_cell.length_b   1.000
_cell.length_c   1.000
_cell.angle_alpha   90.00
_cell.angle_beta   90.00
_cell.angle_gamma   90.00
#
_symmetry.space_group_name_H-M   'P 1'
#
loop_
_entity.id
_entity.type
_entity.pdbx_description
1 polymer ?
#
loop_
_entity_poly.entity_id
_entity_poly.type
_entity_poly.pdbx_seq_one_letter_code
_entity_poly.pdbx_strand_id
1 'polypeptide(L)'
;VYYQQKNLFVSGTDGYHTYRIPALVRSNDGTILAFCEGRKFGGGDAGHIDLLLKRSFDGGDTWTDHQVVVYGNGDTSGNPAPVVDQLTGKVWLLFCRNLGDGHESLICQGKAPRTVWLTSSKDDGATWLEPEEITDEVKLAN
;
A
#
# COMPACT_ATOMS: atom_id res chain seq x y z
N VAL A 1 20.96 20.76 14.90
CA VAL A 1 20.16 19.74 14.20
C VAL A 1 19.10 20.50 13.43
N TYR A 2 19.14 20.46 12.09
CA TYR A 2 18.09 21.07 11.26
C TYR A 2 17.14 19.96 10.81
N TYR A 3 15.88 20.08 11.19
CA TYR A 3 14.80 19.20 10.75
C TYR A 3 14.35 19.62 9.35
N GLN A 4 14.13 18.67 8.46
CA GLN A 4 13.55 18.90 7.14
C GLN A 4 12.23 18.13 7.00
N GLN A 5 11.27 18.72 6.29
CA GLN A 5 9.96 18.13 6.01
C GLN A 5 9.61 18.36 4.53
N LYS A 6 9.05 17.33 3.89
CA LYS A 6 8.58 17.37 2.50
C LYS A 6 7.25 16.63 2.38
N ASN A 7 6.30 17.21 1.66
CA ASN A 7 5.05 16.53 1.33
C ASN A 7 5.32 15.58 0.15
N LEU A 8 5.17 14.27 0.35
CA LEU A 8 5.43 13.26 -0.69
C LEU A 8 4.19 12.96 -1.54
N PHE A 9 3.02 12.93 -0.91
CA PHE A 9 1.72 12.68 -1.53
C PHE A 9 0.77 13.82 -1.15
N VAL A 10 0.24 14.55 -2.14
CA VAL A 10 -0.55 15.77 -1.94
C VAL A 10 -1.95 15.55 -2.50
N SER A 11 -2.97 15.68 -1.67
CA SER A 11 -4.37 15.46 -2.10
C SER A 11 -4.72 16.31 -3.34
N GLY A 12 -5.38 15.69 -4.32
CA GLY A 12 -5.76 16.34 -5.57
C GLY A 12 -4.68 16.38 -6.65
N THR A 13 -3.48 15.82 -6.41
CA THR A 13 -2.43 15.69 -7.42
C THR A 13 -2.34 14.27 -7.97
N ASP A 14 -1.58 14.10 -9.06
CA ASP A 14 -1.19 12.82 -9.64
C ASP A 14 -2.34 11.81 -9.84
N GLY A 15 -3.55 12.32 -10.08
CA GLY A 15 -4.73 11.52 -10.40
C GLY A 15 -5.47 10.92 -9.20
N TYR A 16 -5.21 11.33 -7.96
CA TYR A 16 -5.93 10.86 -6.76
C TYR A 16 -6.48 12.02 -5.93
N HIS A 17 -7.70 11.83 -5.42
CA HIS A 17 -8.33 12.82 -4.54
C HIS A 17 -7.64 12.88 -3.17
N THR A 18 -7.32 11.74 -2.56
CA THR A 18 -6.77 11.67 -1.21
C THR A 18 -5.72 10.57 -1.08
N TYR A 19 -4.71 10.82 -0.25
CA TYR A 19 -3.71 9.83 0.13
C TYR A 19 -3.78 9.56 1.64
N ARG A 20 -3.84 8.29 2.05
CA ARG A 20 -3.91 7.90 3.47
C ARG A 20 -3.12 6.63 3.76
N ILE A 21 -3.04 6.30 5.05
CA ILE A 21 -2.44 5.09 5.59
C ILE A 21 -0.99 4.89 5.11
N PRO A 22 -0.07 5.79 5.54
CA PRO A 22 1.31 5.71 5.12
C PRO A 22 2.01 4.50 5.74
N ALA A 23 2.90 3.87 4.98
CA ALA A 23 3.89 2.94 5.49
C ALA A 23 5.25 3.22 4.86
N LEU A 24 6.32 3.01 5.63
CA LEU A 24 7.68 3.37 5.24
C LEU A 24 8.65 2.28 5.68
N VAL A 25 9.48 1.80 4.75
CA VAL A 25 10.59 0.89 5.05
C VAL A 25 11.84 1.31 4.30
N ARG A 26 13.00 0.86 4.79
CA ARG A 26 14.28 0.99 4.12
C ARG A 26 14.74 -0.39 3.69
N SER A 27 15.06 -0.58 2.41
CA SER A 27 15.60 -1.83 1.90
C SER A 27 17.04 -2.05 2.35
N ASN A 28 17.57 -3.24 2.10
CA ASN A 28 18.97 -3.57 2.39
C ASN A 28 19.95 -2.72 1.57
N ASP A 29 19.57 -2.33 0.35
CA ASP A 29 20.37 -1.47 -0.52
C ASP A 29 20.28 0.02 -0.12
N GLY A 30 19.45 0.32 0.89
CA GLY A 30 19.34 1.63 1.49
C GLY A 30 18.24 2.51 0.90
N THR A 31 17.54 2.04 -0.12
CA THR A 31 16.40 2.72 -0.74
C THR A 31 15.26 2.85 0.26
N ILE A 32 14.64 4.03 0.30
CA ILE A 32 13.46 4.29 1.10
C ILE A 32 12.22 4.04 0.24
N LEU A 33 11.33 3.17 0.71
CA LEU A 33 10.08 2.80 0.05
C LEU A 33 8.91 3.37 0.86
N ALA A 34 8.25 4.39 0.29
CA ALA A 34 7.10 5.05 0.90
C ALA A 34 5.79 4.61 0.22
N PHE A 35 4.97 3.87 0.96
CA PHE A 35 3.69 3.36 0.52
C PHE A 35 2.53 4.19 1.07
N CYS A 36 1.43 4.25 0.33
CA CYS A 36 0.16 4.75 0.82
C CYS A 36 -1.02 4.21 0.02
N GLU A 37 -2.23 4.43 0.53
CA GLU A 37 -3.46 4.32 -0.25
C GLU A 37 -3.61 5.54 -1.15
N GLY A 38 -3.80 5.30 -2.46
CA GLY A 38 -4.30 6.27 -3.41
C GLY A 38 -5.82 6.15 -3.54
N ARG A 39 -6.56 7.05 -2.88
CA ARG A 39 -8.03 7.06 -2.90
C ARG A 39 -8.52 7.90 -4.08
N LYS A 40 -9.11 7.24 -5.08
CA LYS A 40 -9.34 7.86 -6.40
C LYS A 40 -10.33 9.02 -6.37
N PHE A 41 -11.46 8.85 -5.68
CA PHE A 41 -12.61 9.76 -5.81
C PHE A 41 -13.01 10.49 -4.52
N GLY A 42 -12.40 10.16 -3.38
CA GLY A 42 -12.79 10.74 -2.10
C GLY A 42 -11.89 10.32 -0.94
N GLY A 43 -12.17 10.86 0.24
CA GLY A 43 -11.44 10.54 1.47
C GLY A 43 -11.99 9.36 2.28
N GLY A 44 -13.04 8.67 1.80
CA GLY A 44 -13.68 7.55 2.51
C GLY A 44 -12.81 6.31 2.60
N ASP A 45 -13.08 5.43 3.58
CA ASP A 45 -12.32 4.19 3.83
C ASP A 45 -12.73 3.01 2.93
N ALA A 46 -13.67 3.23 2.02
CA ALA A 46 -14.09 2.30 0.98
C ALA A 46 -14.24 3.03 -0.37
N GLY A 47 -14.19 2.28 -1.46
CA GLY A 47 -14.25 2.75 -2.85
C GLY A 47 -13.03 2.30 -3.65
N HIS A 48 -12.81 2.93 -4.81
CA HIS A 48 -11.64 2.67 -5.65
C HIS A 48 -10.37 3.19 -4.96
N ILE A 49 -9.61 2.28 -4.37
CA ILE A 49 -8.37 2.57 -3.65
C ILE A 49 -7.26 1.68 -4.17
N ASP A 50 -6.20 2.31 -4.66
CA ASP A 50 -4.96 1.67 -5.11
C ASP A 50 -3.90 1.71 -4.00
N LEU A 51 -2.92 0.81 -4.05
CA LEU A 51 -1.69 0.93 -3.25
C LEU A 51 -0.57 1.52 -4.10
N LEU A 52 0.00 2.61 -3.62
CA LEU A 52 1.01 3.38 -4.31
C LEU A 52 2.35 3.27 -3.62
N LEU A 53 3.43 3.48 -4.38
CA LEU A 53 4.80 3.54 -3.90
C LEU A 53 5.54 4.72 -4.52
N LYS A 54 6.27 5.47 -3.71
CA LYS A 54 7.38 6.34 -4.14
C LYS A 54 8.69 5.83 -3.55
N ARG A 55 9.78 5.95 -4.30
CA ARG A 55 11.11 5.48 -3.88
C ARG A 55 12.10 6.63 -3.80
N SER A 56 13.01 6.55 -2.85
CA SER A 56 14.15 7.46 -2.75
C SER A 56 15.44 6.65 -2.66
N PHE A 57 16.40 7.02 -3.48
CA PHE A 57 17.73 6.37 -3.58
C PHE A 57 18.83 7.19 -2.90
N ASP A 58 18.49 8.34 -2.32
CA ASP A 58 19.41 9.33 -1.77
C ASP A 58 19.05 9.73 -0.33
N GLY A 59 18.39 8.82 0.40
CA GLY A 59 18.09 9.03 1.82
C GLY A 59 16.89 9.94 2.10
N GLY A 60 16.05 10.20 1.09
CA GLY A 60 14.80 10.95 1.21
C GLY A 60 14.82 12.34 0.58
N ASP A 61 15.93 12.75 -0.04
CA ASP A 61 16.09 14.07 -0.65
C ASP A 61 15.26 14.19 -1.93
N THR A 62 15.42 13.22 -2.83
CA THR A 62 14.64 13.09 -4.07
C THR A 62 13.81 11.82 -4.09
N TRP A 63 12.71 11.87 -4.84
CA TRP A 63 11.73 10.80 -4.91
C TRP A 63 11.32 10.58 -6.35
N THR A 64 11.07 9.32 -6.71
CA THR A 64 10.44 8.98 -7.98
C THR A 64 9.01 9.50 -8.05
N ASP A 65 8.45 9.54 -9.26
CA ASP A 65 7.00 9.55 -9.43
C ASP A 65 6.38 8.32 -8.74
N HIS A 66 5.09 8.41 -8.41
CA HIS A 66 4.42 7.27 -7.81
C HIS A 66 4.25 6.14 -8.84
N GLN A 67 4.43 4.91 -8.39
CA GLN A 67 4.01 3.71 -9.12
C GLN A 67 2.78 3.11 -8.42
N VAL A 68 1.90 2.50 -9.19
CA VAL A 68 0.81 1.68 -8.63
C VAL A 68 1.35 0.27 -8.40
N VAL A 69 1.42 -0.15 -7.15
CA VAL A 69 1.88 -1.49 -6.74
C VAL A 69 0.72 -2.49 -6.82
N VAL A 70 -0.46 -2.06 -6.37
CA VAL A 70 -1.68 -2.86 -6.44
C VAL A 70 -2.81 -1.97 -6.94
N TYR A 71 -3.41 -2.36 -8.07
CA TYR A 71 -4.63 -1.73 -8.55
C TYR A 71 -5.83 -2.21 -7.75
N GLY A 72 -6.67 -1.27 -7.32
CA GLY A 72 -7.96 -1.49 -6.69
C GLY A 72 -9.01 -1.94 -7.69
N ASN A 73 -8.91 -1.51 -8.96
CA ASN A 73 -9.83 -1.91 -10.04
C ASN A 73 -11.32 -1.68 -9.71
N GLY A 74 -11.61 -0.57 -9.00
CA GLY A 74 -12.95 -0.25 -8.50
C GLY A 74 -13.22 -0.70 -7.06
N ASP A 75 -12.44 -1.66 -6.57
CA ASP A 75 -12.46 -2.13 -5.19
C ASP A 75 -11.43 -1.40 -4.30
N THR A 76 -11.45 -1.74 -3.02
CA THR A 76 -10.54 -1.19 -2.02
C THR A 76 -9.35 -2.12 -1.82
N SER A 77 -8.15 -1.68 -2.21
CA SER A 77 -6.87 -2.28 -1.76
C SER A 77 -6.20 -1.31 -0.79
N GLY A 78 -6.06 -1.70 0.48
CA GLY A 78 -5.69 -0.77 1.54
C GLY A 78 -4.90 -1.38 2.69
N ASN A 79 -4.54 -0.54 3.66
CA ASN A 79 -3.71 -0.91 4.81
C ASN A 79 -2.36 -1.56 4.42
N PRO A 80 -1.49 -0.85 3.66
CA PRO A 80 -0.18 -1.40 3.29
C PRO A 80 0.68 -1.65 4.54
N ALA A 81 1.19 -2.87 4.68
CA ALA A 81 2.07 -3.31 5.75
C ALA A 81 3.33 -3.97 5.17
N PRO A 82 4.29 -3.17 4.67
CA PRO A 82 5.53 -3.67 4.10
C PRO A 82 6.51 -4.19 5.17
N VAL A 83 7.24 -5.25 4.84
CA VAL A 83 8.31 -5.84 5.66
C VAL A 83 9.50 -6.17 4.78
N VAL A 84 10.70 -5.76 5.19
CA VAL A 84 11.94 -6.13 4.49
C VAL A 84 12.55 -7.34 5.17
N ASP A 85 12.69 -8.43 4.43
CA ASP A 85 13.49 -9.58 4.86
C ASP A 85 14.98 -9.20 4.81
N GLN A 86 15.57 -9.00 5.98
CA GLN A 86 16.97 -8.57 6.10
C GLN A 86 17.97 -9.63 5.62
N LEU A 87 17.59 -10.91 5.57
CA LEU A 87 18.49 -11.97 5.09
C LEU A 87 18.58 -12.01 3.57
N THR A 88 17.46 -11.77 2.89
CA THR A 88 17.37 -11.92 1.43
C THR A 88 17.28 -10.60 0.67
N GLY A 89 16.96 -9.50 1.35
CA GLY A 89 16.64 -8.21 0.74
C GLY A 89 15.24 -8.13 0.12
N LYS A 90 14.46 -9.22 0.18
CA LYS A 90 13.11 -9.27 -0.37
C LYS A 90 12.17 -8.33 0.40
N VAL A 91 11.39 -7.55 -0.32
CA VAL A 91 10.35 -6.70 0.26
C VAL A 91 9.01 -7.40 0.12
N TRP A 92 8.40 -7.73 1.23
CA TRP A 92 7.04 -8.23 1.30
C TRP A 92 6.08 -7.07 1.54
N LEU A 93 4.91 -7.11 0.92
CA LEU A 93 3.82 -6.17 1.15
C LEU A 93 2.55 -6.95 1.47
N LEU A 94 2.13 -6.90 2.72
CA LEU A 94 0.81 -7.36 3.14
C LEU A 94 -0.20 -6.22 3.02
N PHE A 95 -1.44 -6.56 2.68
CA PHE A 95 -2.52 -5.60 2.59
C PHE A 95 -3.90 -6.28 2.69
N CYS A 96 -4.96 -5.48 2.79
CA CYS A 96 -6.33 -5.97 2.75
C CYS A 96 -7.02 -5.62 1.44
N ARG A 97 -7.98 -6.45 1.04
CA ARG A 97 -8.98 -6.12 0.02
C ARG A 97 -10.42 -6.27 0.51
N ASN A 98 -11.30 -5.44 -0.02
CA ASN A 98 -12.76 -5.55 0.11
C ASN A 98 -13.45 -4.87 -1.08
N LEU A 99 -14.74 -5.16 -1.25
CA LEU A 99 -15.57 -4.53 -2.28
C LEU A 99 -15.60 -3.00 -2.12
N GLY A 100 -15.54 -2.27 -3.24
CA GLY A 100 -15.55 -0.82 -3.23
C GLY A 100 -16.90 -0.19 -2.84
N ASP A 101 -18.01 -0.89 -3.07
CA ASP A 101 -19.37 -0.45 -2.74
C ASP A 101 -19.83 -0.90 -1.34
N GLY A 102 -19.04 -1.72 -0.65
CA GLY A 102 -19.30 -2.18 0.70
C GLY A 102 -18.81 -1.19 1.76
N HIS A 103 -19.73 -0.62 2.55
CA HIS A 103 -19.34 0.14 3.73
C HIS A 103 -18.58 -0.74 4.73
N GLU A 104 -17.55 -0.17 5.37
CA GLU A 104 -16.78 -0.81 6.45
C GLU A 104 -17.68 -1.42 7.55
N SER A 105 -18.82 -0.79 7.84
CA SER A 105 -19.78 -1.28 8.82
C SER A 105 -20.33 -2.67 8.50
N LEU A 106 -20.46 -3.05 7.22
CA LEU A 106 -20.88 -4.39 6.82
C LEU A 106 -19.79 -5.42 7.07
N ILE A 107 -18.52 -5.04 6.88
CA ILE A 107 -17.36 -5.87 7.20
C ILE A 107 -17.32 -6.13 8.70
N CYS A 108 -17.46 -5.08 9.53
CA CYS A 108 -17.49 -5.21 10.98
C CYS A 108 -18.66 -6.07 11.49
N GLN A 109 -19.78 -6.11 10.76
CA GLN A 109 -20.93 -6.98 11.06
C GLN A 109 -20.76 -8.41 10.54
N GLY A 110 -19.67 -8.74 9.84
CA GLY A 110 -19.47 -10.03 9.19
C GLY A 110 -20.37 -10.27 7.96
N LYS A 111 -20.95 -9.21 7.40
CA LYS A 111 -21.86 -9.25 6.24
C LYS A 111 -21.16 -8.97 4.90
N ALA A 112 -19.89 -8.59 4.93
CA ALA A 112 -19.04 -8.42 3.76
C ALA A 112 -17.63 -8.92 4.07
N PRO A 113 -16.93 -9.54 3.10
CA PRO A 113 -15.59 -10.03 3.32
C PRO A 113 -14.57 -8.89 3.38
N ARG A 114 -13.53 -9.10 4.20
CA ARG A 114 -12.25 -8.41 4.09
C ARG A 114 -11.16 -9.47 4.08
N THR A 115 -10.47 -9.54 2.95
CA THR A 115 -9.49 -10.60 2.63
C THR A 115 -8.07 -10.09 2.86
N VAL A 116 -7.14 -11.00 3.14
CA VAL A 116 -5.72 -10.68 3.38
C VAL A 116 -4.91 -11.13 2.16
N TRP A 117 -4.05 -10.23 1.67
CA TRP A 117 -3.28 -10.42 0.45
C TRP A 117 -1.80 -10.16 0.68
N LEU A 118 -0.98 -10.78 -0.16
CA LEU A 118 0.47 -10.68 -0.13
C LEU A 118 1.00 -10.45 -1.55
N THR A 119 1.93 -9.50 -1.70
CA THR A 119 2.79 -9.40 -2.87
C THR A 119 4.24 -9.16 -2.42
N SER A 120 5.18 -9.24 -3.34
CA SER A 120 6.58 -8.97 -3.03
C SER A 120 7.40 -8.47 -4.20
N SER A 121 8.48 -7.80 -3.86
CA SER A 121 9.52 -7.31 -4.74
C SER A 121 10.86 -7.97 -4.37
N LYS A 122 11.64 -8.35 -5.38
CA LYS A 122 13.03 -8.84 -5.23
C LYS A 122 14.07 -7.86 -5.81
N ASP A 123 13.63 -6.72 -6.32
CA ASP A 123 14.44 -5.75 -7.06
C ASP A 123 14.25 -4.34 -6.50
N ASP A 124 14.28 -4.25 -5.16
CA ASP A 124 14.29 -2.97 -4.45
C ASP A 124 13.07 -2.06 -4.74
N GLY A 125 11.90 -2.71 -4.85
CA GLY A 125 10.61 -2.08 -5.09
C GLY A 125 10.41 -1.61 -6.52
N ALA A 126 11.18 -2.12 -7.49
CA ALA A 126 11.04 -1.75 -8.90
C ALA A 126 9.90 -2.49 -9.57
N THR A 127 9.74 -3.78 -9.29
CA THR A 127 8.64 -4.61 -9.78
C THR A 127 8.05 -5.46 -8.68
N TRP A 128 6.77 -5.80 -8.84
CA TRP A 128 6.00 -6.55 -7.86
C TRP A 128 5.37 -7.75 -8.53
N LEU A 129 5.34 -8.87 -7.81
CA LEU A 129 4.62 -10.05 -8.25
C LEU A 129 3.10 -9.79 -8.23
N GLU A 130 2.36 -10.55 -9.02
CA GLU A 130 0.90 -10.55 -8.92
C GLU A 130 0.48 -10.90 -7.47
N PRO A 131 -0.44 -10.14 -6.86
CA PRO A 131 -0.86 -10.41 -5.49
C PRO A 131 -1.56 -11.75 -5.33
N GLU A 132 -1.22 -12.45 -4.27
CA GLU A 132 -1.82 -13.71 -3.85
C GLU A 132 -2.72 -13.48 -2.64
N GLU A 133 -3.90 -14.09 -2.65
CA GLU A 133 -4.78 -14.10 -1.50
C GLU A 133 -4.37 -15.21 -0.53
N ILE A 134 -4.17 -14.86 0.75
CA ILE A 134 -3.75 -15.78 1.81
C ILE A 134 -4.78 -15.87 2.94
N THR A 135 -6.01 -15.40 2.72
CA THR A 135 -7.05 -15.29 3.76
C THR A 135 -7.26 -16.59 4.52
N ASP A 136 -7.42 -17.71 3.81
CA ASP A 136 -7.69 -19.02 4.42
C ASP A 136 -6.52 -19.57 5.24
N GLU A 137 -5.30 -19.08 5.00
CA GLU A 137 -4.10 -19.50 5.73
C GLU A 137 -3.92 -18.73 7.04
N VAL A 138 -4.38 -17.48 7.08
CA VAL A 138 -4.07 -16.55 8.18
C VAL A 138 -5.30 -16.10 8.98
N LYS A 139 -6.51 -16.36 8.47
CA LYS A 139 -7.76 -16.07 9.16
C LYS A 139 -8.37 -17.38 9.67
N LEU A 140 -8.65 -17.44 10.97
CA LEU A 140 -9.38 -18.56 11.54
C LEU A 140 -10.75 -18.71 10.86
N ALA A 141 -11.12 -19.96 10.59
CA ALA A 141 -12.48 -20.31 10.21
C ALA A 141 -13.44 -19.86 11.33
N ASN A 142 -14.57 -19.27 10.92
CA ASN A 142 -15.64 -18.88 11.84
C ASN A 142 -16.37 -20.11 12.40
#